data_AF-R5AEK6-F1
#
_entry.id   AF-R5AEK6-F1
#
_cell.length_a   1.000
_cell.length_b   1.000
_cell.length_c   1.000
_cell.angle_alpha   90.00
_cell.angle_beta   90.00
_cell.angle_gamma   90.00
#
_symmetry.space_group_name_H-M   'P 1'
#
loop_
_entity.id
_entity.type
_entity.pdbx_description
1 polymer ?
#
loop_
_entity_poly.entity_id
_entity_poly.type
_entity_poly.pdbx_seq_one_letter_code
_entity_poly.pdbx_strand_id
1 'polypeptide(L)'
;MRIDHGSAIELEMIVRKVFSCERSGMGGYIDADHFESAPFDAALIAIAPLWQNADFRSVEEFLFKWEHVLRDETSNTCEIKLFIKELEDFVDTLIKP
;
A
#
# COMPACT_ATOMS: atom_id res chain seq x y z
N MET A 1 5.95 -15.25 3.67
CA MET A 1 6.12 -13.80 3.90
C MET A 1 7.04 -13.27 2.82
N ARG A 2 6.57 -12.30 2.04
CA ARG A 2 7.34 -11.57 1.02
C ARG A 2 8.10 -10.40 1.62
N ILE A 3 7.56 -9.79 2.68
CA ILE A 3 8.19 -8.69 3.40
C ILE A 3 8.31 -9.01 4.88
N ASP A 4 9.12 -8.25 5.61
CA ASP A 4 9.21 -8.37 7.07
C ASP A 4 7.97 -7.77 7.76
N HIS A 5 7.67 -8.28 8.96
CA HIS A 5 6.51 -7.85 9.75
C HIS A 5 6.49 -6.36 10.05
N GLY A 6 7.66 -5.74 10.26
CA GLY A 6 7.74 -4.30 10.54
C GLY A 6 7.26 -3.47 9.36
N SER A 7 7.77 -3.78 8.17
CA SER A 7 7.30 -3.20 6.90
C SER A 7 5.80 -3.43 6.67
N ALA A 8 5.27 -4.60 7.04
CA ALA A 8 3.85 -4.89 6.90
C ALA A 8 2.96 -4.09 7.87
N ILE A 9 3.43 -3.83 9.10
CA ILE A 9 2.76 -2.93 10.05
C ILE A 9 2.72 -1.50 9.50
N GLU A 10 3.78 -1.03 8.85
CA GLU A 10 3.79 0.29 8.20
C GLU A 10 2.72 0.39 7.10
N LEU A 11 2.59 -0.62 6.26
CA LEU A 11 1.51 -0.70 5.27
C LEU A 11 0.12 -0.71 5.94
N GLU A 12 -0.06 -1.48 7.02
CA GLU A 12 -1.30 -1.48 7.79
C GLU A 12 -1.64 -0.08 8.31
N MET A 13 -0.67 0.66 8.86
CA MET A 13 -0.89 2.03 9.35
C MET A 13 -1.35 2.98 8.24
N ILE A 14 -0.75 2.91 7.04
CA ILE A 14 -1.14 3.73 5.89
C ILE A 14 -2.59 3.43 5.49
N VAL A 15 -2.95 2.15 5.32
CA VAL A 15 -4.30 1.77 4.89
C VAL A 15 -5.33 2.12 5.96
N ARG A 16 -5.02 1.92 7.25
CA ARG A 16 -5.89 2.29 8.37
C ARG A 16 -6.17 3.79 8.42
N LYS A 17 -5.20 4.64 8.08
CA LYS A 17 -5.39 6.09 7.98
C LYS A 17 -6.44 6.45 6.93
N VAL A 18 -6.42 5.79 5.77
CA VAL A 18 -7.40 6.01 4.69
C VAL A 18 -8.82 5.63 5.12
N PHE A 19 -8.97 4.45 5.73
CA PHE A 19 -10.29 3.92 6.12
C PHE A 19 -10.76 4.38 7.50
N SER A 20 -9.91 5.09 8.25
CA SER A 20 -10.15 5.46 9.65
C SER A 20 -10.60 4.28 10.51
N CYS A 21 -9.85 3.17 10.43
CA CYS A 21 -10.20 1.91 11.10
C CYS A 21 -9.10 1.39 12.04
N GLU A 22 -9.50 0.47 12.91
CA GLU A 22 -8.59 -0.32 13.72
C GLU A 22 -7.98 -1.49 12.94
N ARG A 23 -7.12 -2.26 13.61
CA ARG A 23 -6.52 -3.49 13.07
C ARG A 23 -7.59 -4.48 12.59
N SER A 24 -7.26 -5.25 11.55
CA SER A 24 -8.15 -6.22 10.92
C SER A 24 -9.45 -5.58 10.38
N GLY A 25 -9.38 -4.31 9.99
CA GLY A 25 -10.45 -3.61 9.27
C GLY A 25 -10.78 -4.29 7.94
N MET A 26 -11.92 -3.92 7.34
CA MET A 26 -12.39 -4.51 6.08
C MET A 26 -12.49 -6.06 6.14
N GLY A 27 -12.99 -6.59 7.27
CA GLY A 27 -13.15 -8.04 7.44
C GLY A 27 -11.84 -8.82 7.55
N GLY A 28 -10.75 -8.18 7.99
CA GLY A 28 -9.43 -8.80 8.16
C GLY A 28 -8.46 -8.56 7.00
N TYR A 29 -8.84 -7.77 5.98
CA TYR A 29 -7.94 -7.44 4.86
C TYR A 29 -6.98 -6.29 5.19
N ILE A 30 -7.36 -5.39 6.10
CA ILE A 30 -6.46 -4.34 6.60
C ILE A 30 -5.71 -4.92 7.80
N ASP A 31 -4.71 -5.75 7.50
CA ASP A 31 -3.96 -6.52 8.49
C ASP A 31 -2.53 -6.77 8.02
N ALA A 32 -1.56 -6.58 8.92
CA ALA A 32 -0.15 -6.81 8.62
C ALA A 32 0.14 -8.23 8.12
N ASP A 33 -0.51 -9.28 8.65
CA ASP A 33 -0.24 -10.66 8.24
C ASP A 33 -0.67 -10.89 6.77
N HIS A 34 -1.72 -10.20 6.32
CA HIS A 34 -2.10 -10.17 4.91
C HIS A 34 -1.04 -9.48 4.06
N PHE A 35 -0.59 -8.28 4.47
CA PHE A 35 0.40 -7.50 3.72
C PHE A 35 1.81 -8.10 3.71
N GLU A 36 2.16 -8.91 4.71
CA GLU A 36 3.38 -9.73 4.67
C GLU A 36 3.40 -10.63 3.45
N SER A 37 2.26 -11.19 3.06
CA SER A 37 2.16 -12.13 1.94
C SER A 37 1.80 -11.43 0.63
N ALA A 38 1.09 -10.31 0.70
CA ALA A 38 0.59 -9.55 -0.45
C ALA A 38 0.78 -8.03 -0.24
N PRO A 39 2.01 -7.52 -0.27
CA PRO A 39 2.29 -6.10 0.02
C PRO A 39 1.65 -5.14 -0.99
N PHE A 40 1.50 -5.56 -2.25
CA PHE A 40 0.84 -4.74 -3.28
C PHE A 40 -0.65 -4.51 -3.01
N ASP A 41 -1.32 -5.44 -2.31
CA ASP A 41 -2.73 -5.29 -1.98
C ASP A 41 -2.97 -4.07 -1.07
N ALA A 42 -1.98 -3.69 -0.26
CA ALA A 42 -2.03 -2.46 0.53
C ALA A 42 -2.20 -1.20 -0.35
N ALA A 43 -1.51 -1.14 -1.50
CA ALA A 43 -1.66 -0.02 -2.44
C ALA A 43 -3.04 -0.01 -3.09
N LEU A 44 -3.53 -1.17 -3.55
CA LEU A 44 -4.86 -1.27 -4.14
C LEU A 44 -5.94 -0.85 -3.14
N ILE A 45 -5.87 -1.35 -1.90
CA ILE A 45 -6.85 -1.02 -0.86
C ILE A 45 -6.77 0.47 -0.48
N ALA A 46 -5.58 1.03 -0.28
CA ALA A 46 -5.41 2.45 0.10
C ALA A 46 -5.86 3.42 -1.01
N ILE A 47 -5.58 3.12 -2.28
CA ILE A 47 -5.87 4.02 -3.40
C ILE A 47 -7.32 3.88 -3.88
N ALA A 48 -7.93 2.68 -3.80
CA ALA A 48 -9.29 2.43 -4.27
C ALA A 48 -10.36 3.42 -3.76
N PRO A 49 -10.39 3.87 -2.49
CA PRO A 49 -11.37 4.88 -2.06
C PRO A 49 -11.01 6.31 -2.47
N LEU A 50 -9.75 6.57 -2.83
CA LEU A 50 -9.23 7.91 -3.15
C LEU A 50 -9.11 8.18 -4.65
N TRP A 51 -9.29 7.15 -5.50
CA TRP A 51 -8.99 7.22 -6.93
C TRP A 51 -9.71 8.34 -7.69
N GLN A 52 -10.90 8.75 -7.24
CA GLN A 52 -11.66 9.83 -7.88
C GLN A 52 -11.01 11.21 -7.69
N ASN A 53 -10.15 11.36 -6.68
CA ASN A 53 -9.42 12.59 -6.40
C ASN A 53 -8.08 12.65 -7.14
N ALA A 54 -7.66 11.55 -7.78
CA ALA A 54 -6.35 11.42 -8.40
C ALA A 54 -6.41 11.68 -9.90
N ASP A 55 -5.29 12.15 -10.46
CA ASP A 55 -5.06 12.07 -11.90
C ASP A 55 -4.91 10.61 -12.33
N PHE A 56 -5.56 10.22 -13.43
CA PHE A 56 -5.54 8.83 -13.89
C PHE A 56 -4.11 8.33 -14.16
N ARG A 57 -3.25 9.17 -14.76
CA ARG A 57 -1.88 8.76 -15.12
C ARG A 57 -1.02 8.58 -13.88
N SER A 58 -1.18 9.43 -12.85
CA SER A 58 -0.39 9.27 -11.63
C SER A 58 -0.71 7.96 -10.90
N VAL A 59 -1.99 7.56 -10.87
CA VAL A 59 -2.40 6.26 -10.31
C VAL A 59 -1.87 5.10 -11.17
N GLU A 60 -2.03 5.18 -12.49
CA GLU A 60 -1.54 4.15 -13.42
C GLU A 60 -0.03 3.96 -13.29
N GLU A 61 0.75 5.04 -13.33
CA GLU A 61 2.21 5.01 -13.21
C GLU A 61 2.65 4.42 -11.87
N PHE A 62 2.01 4.81 -10.77
CA PHE A 62 2.32 4.27 -9.44
C PHE A 62 2.04 2.77 -9.35
N LEU A 63 0.83 2.35 -9.73
CA LEU A 63 0.41 0.95 -9.65
C LEU A 63 1.24 0.07 -10.59
N PHE A 64 1.49 0.52 -11.83
CA PHE A 64 2.27 -0.25 -12.80
C PHE A 64 3.72 -0.45 -12.35
N LYS A 65 4.36 0.60 -11.82
CA LYS A 65 5.72 0.54 -11.27
C LYS A 65 5.82 -0.52 -10.18
N TRP A 66 4.95 -0.43 -9.17
CA TRP A 66 5.06 -1.27 -7.98
C TRP A 66 4.48 -2.65 -8.13
N GLU A 67 3.50 -2.85 -9.03
CA GLU A 67 3.01 -4.18 -9.37
C GLU A 67 4.15 -5.07 -9.87
N HIS A 68 4.94 -4.57 -10.82
CA HIS A 68 6.05 -5.33 -11.38
C HIS A 68 7.09 -5.71 -10.31
N VAL A 69 7.44 -4.77 -9.43
CA VAL A 69 8.45 -4.97 -8.38
C VAL A 69 7.95 -5.92 -7.28
N LEU A 70 6.71 -5.77 -6.82
CA LEU A 70 6.16 -6.51 -5.68
C LEU A 70 5.54 -7.85 -6.04
N ARG A 71 5.26 -8.09 -7.32
CA ARG A 71 4.83 -9.40 -7.82
C ARG A 71 5.99 -10.30 -8.21
N ASP A 72 7.16 -9.75 -8.54
CA ASP A 72 8.40 -10.52 -8.70
C ASP A 72 8.85 -11.08 -7.34
N GLU A 73 9.28 -12.35 -7.31
CA GLU A 73 9.69 -13.02 -6.07
C GLU A 73 11.09 -12.59 -5.59
N THR A 74 11.82 -11.80 -6.38
CA THR A 74 13.16 -11.33 -6.07
C THR A 74 13.22 -9.94 -5.41
N SER A 75 12.09 -9.33 -5.07
CA SER A 75 12.09 -7.97 -4.49
C SER A 75 12.91 -7.92 -3.20
N ASN A 76 13.77 -6.90 -3.09
CA ASN A 76 14.66 -6.75 -1.95
C ASN A 76 14.12 -5.75 -0.91
N THR A 77 14.64 -5.78 0.32
CA THR A 77 14.19 -4.92 1.42
C THR A 77 14.29 -3.42 1.13
N CYS A 78 15.20 -2.98 0.26
CA CYS A 78 15.33 -1.57 -0.12
C CYS A 78 14.13 -1.11 -0.95
N GLU A 79 13.68 -1.95 -1.88
CA GLU A 79 12.51 -1.70 -2.73
C GLU A 79 11.22 -1.63 -1.91
N ILE A 80 11.07 -2.48 -0.90
CA ILE A 80 9.91 -2.45 0.01
C ILE A 80 9.84 -1.14 0.79
N LYS A 81 10.96 -0.68 1.35
CA LYS A 81 10.98 0.58 2.09
C LYS A 81 10.69 1.78 1.20
N LEU A 82 11.19 1.74 -0.05
CA LEU A 82 10.89 2.79 -1.02
C LEU A 82 9.41 2.76 -1.41
N PHE A 83 8.83 1.58 -1.61
CA PHE A 83 7.41 1.40 -1.86
C PHE A 83 6.54 1.99 -0.74
N ILE A 84 6.81 1.63 0.52
CA ILE A 84 6.04 2.12 1.67
C ILE A 84 6.06 3.64 1.72
N LYS A 85 7.26 4.22 1.58
CA LYS A 85 7.42 5.68 1.58
C LYS A 85 6.66 6.34 0.44
N GLU A 86 6.80 5.84 -0.79
CA GLU A 86 6.10 6.40 -1.94
C GLU A 86 4.58 6.23 -1.82
N LEU A 87 4.11 5.12 -1.23
CA LEU A 87 2.69 4.90 -0.98
C LEU A 87 2.15 5.90 0.05
N GLU A 88 2.87 6.12 1.15
CA GLU A 88 2.48 7.11 2.17
C GLU A 88 2.40 8.52 1.57
N ASP A 89 3.45 8.95 0.86
CA ASP A 89 3.50 10.25 0.19
C ASP A 89 2.33 10.40 -0.80
N PHE A 90 2.08 9.37 -1.62
CA PHE A 90 1.01 9.37 -2.61
C PHE A 90 -0.38 9.46 -1.95
N VAL A 91 -0.65 8.62 -0.96
CA VAL A 91 -1.90 8.66 -0.18
C VAL A 91 -2.10 10.02 0.47
N ASP A 92 -1.06 10.63 1.02
CA ASP A 92 -1.13 11.95 1.66
C ASP A 92 -1.45 13.08 0.68
N THR A 93 -1.03 12.93 -0.59
CA THR A 93 -1.44 13.86 -1.65
C THR A 93 -2.91 13.72 -2.03
N LEU A 94 -3.49 12.51 -1.91
CA LEU A 94 -4.87 12.23 -2.31
C LEU A 94 -5.91 12.46 -1.21
N ILE A 95 -5.50 12.36 0.06
CA ILE A 95 -6.34 12.66 1.23
C ILE A 95 -6.59 14.17 1.37
N LYS A 96 -5.64 15.00 0.92
CA LYS A 96 -5.79 16.46 0.91
C LYS A 96 -6.49 16.88 -0.39
N PRO A 97 -7.76 17.33 -0.35
CA PRO A 97 -8.42 17.86 -1.53
C PRO A 97 -7.79 19.17 -2.01
#